data_AF-A0A521L2U5-F1
#
_entry.id   AF-A0A521L2U5-F1
#
_cell.length_a   1.000
_cell.length_b   1.000
_cell.length_c   1.000
_cell.angle_alpha   90.00
_cell.angle_beta   90.00
_cell.angle_gamma   90.00
#
_symmetry.space_group_name_H-M   'P 1'
#
loop_
_entity.id
_entity.type
_entity.pdbx_description
1 polymer ?
#
loop_
_entity_poly.entity_id
_entity_poly.type
_entity_poly.pdbx_seq_one_letter_code
_entity_poly.pdbx_strand_id
1 'polypeptide(L)' 'TRPAAGGLTVEPHAVQDSSMLSVLAASDALLVRPAHDPARKAGDTVQIVDLAGLSGGY' A
#
# COMPACT_ATOMS: atom_id res chain seq x y z
N THR A 1 4.53 4.37 6.45
CA THR A 1 5.78 4.56 7.22
C THR A 1 5.80 3.62 8.42
N ARG A 2 6.99 3.21 8.87
CA ARG A 2 7.16 2.32 10.04
C ARG A 2 7.80 3.11 11.20
N PRO A 3 7.03 3.66 12.14
CA PRO A 3 7.58 4.37 13.29
C PRO A 3 8.18 3.38 14.30
N ALA A 4 9.27 3.81 14.96
CA ALA A 4 10.01 3.01 15.96
C ALA A 4 9.19 2.61 17.19
N ALA A 5 8.07 3.30 17.48
CA ALA A 5 7.24 3.11 18.67
C ALA A 5 5.92 2.34 18.42
N GLY A 6 5.73 1.76 17.23
CA GLY A 6 4.64 0.83 16.94
C GLY A 6 3.47 1.44 16.15
N GLY A 7 3.01 0.68 15.15
CA GLY A 7 1.89 0.98 14.25
C GLY A 7 2.36 1.25 12.82
N LEU A 8 2.25 0.27 11.92
CA LEU A 8 2.50 0.50 10.50
C LEU A 8 1.34 1.32 9.92
N THR A 9 1.65 2.50 9.40
CA THR A 9 0.67 3.33 8.67
C THR A 9 1.00 3.31 7.19
N VAL A 10 -0.03 3.41 6.35
CA VAL A 10 0.11 3.51 4.90
C VAL A 10 -0.66 4.72 4.39
N GLU A 11 -0.10 5.36 3.37
CA GLU A 11 -0.71 6.49 2.69
C GLU A 11 -0.81 6.13 1.20
N PRO A 12 -2.02 6.03 0.62
CA PRO A 12 -2.16 5.73 -0.79
C PRO A 12 -1.70 6.94 -1.62
N HIS A 13 -1.00 6.67 -2.72
CA HIS A 13 -0.70 7.71 -3.71
C HIS A 13 -1.98 8.28 -4.32
N ALA A 14 -1.97 9.58 -4.62
CA ALA A 14 -3.13 10.28 -5.17
C ALA A 14 -3.57 9.77 -6.55
N VAL A 15 -2.61 9.32 -7.38
CA VAL A 15 -2.88 8.72 -8.69
C VAL A 15 -2.56 7.23 -8.64
N GLN A 16 -3.49 6.40 -9.12
CA GLN A 16 -3.44 4.94 -8.99
C GLN A 16 -3.76 4.23 -10.32
N ASP A 17 -3.50 4.90 -11.45
CA ASP A 17 -3.72 4.32 -12.77
C ASP A 17 -2.69 3.24 -13.08
N SER A 18 -3.12 2.20 -13.83
CA SER A 18 -2.26 1.05 -14.15
C SER A 18 -1.05 1.41 -15.02
N SER A 19 -1.07 2.55 -15.70
CA SER A 19 0.05 3.03 -16.53
C SER A 19 1.13 3.75 -15.73
N MET A 20 0.91 4.05 -14.44
CA MET A 20 1.87 4.82 -13.63
C MET A 20 2.95 3.94 -13.00
N LEU A 21 3.89 3.46 -13.80
CA LEU A 21 5.00 2.62 -13.31
C LEU A 21 5.94 3.35 -12.34
N SER A 22 6.08 4.68 -12.47
CA SER A 22 6.88 5.47 -11.52
C SER A 22 6.28 5.47 -10.11
N VAL A 23 4.95 5.49 -10.00
CA VAL A 23 4.25 5.39 -8.71
C VAL A 23 4.43 3.99 -8.12
N LEU A 24 4.29 2.94 -8.93
CA LEU A 24 4.56 1.57 -8.49
C LEU A 24 6.00 1.41 -8.00
N ALA A 25 6.99 1.94 -8.71
CA ALA A 25 8.40 1.86 -8.35
C ALA A 25 8.74 2.63 -7.06
N ALA A 26 7.98 3.68 -6.74
CA ALA A 26 8.16 4.46 -5.51
C ALA A 26 7.35 3.92 -4.30
N SER A 27 6.51 2.90 -4.51
CA SER A 27 5.65 2.35 -3.46
C SER A 27 6.40 1.33 -2.61
N ASP A 28 6.15 1.34 -1.29
CA ASP A 28 6.67 0.32 -0.37
C ASP A 28 5.75 -0.91 -0.26
N ALA A 29 4.46 -0.74 -0.57
CA ALA A 29 3.42 -1.74 -0.36
C ALA A 29 2.23 -1.53 -1.31
N LEU A 30 1.42 -2.56 -1.50
CA LEU A 30 0.15 -2.49 -2.21
C LEU A 30 -1.00 -2.63 -1.22
N LEU A 31 -1.92 -1.66 -1.20
CA LEU A 31 -3.12 -1.72 -0.37
C LEU A 31 -4.17 -2.61 -1.05
N VAL A 32 -4.62 -3.67 -0.36
CA VAL A 32 -5.57 -4.63 -0.89
C VAL A 32 -7.00 -4.12 -0.66
N ARG A 33 -7.74 -3.89 -1.74
CA ARG A 33 -9.17 -3.59 -1.71
C ARG A 33 -9.95 -4.69 -2.43
N PRO A 34 -10.87 -5.40 -1.73
CA PRO A 34 -11.81 -6.29 -2.38
C PRO A 34 -12.66 -5.55 -3.42
N ALA A 35 -13.23 -6.29 -4.37
CA ALA A 35 -14.21 -5.74 -5.29
C ALA A 35 -15.38 -5.10 -4.51
N HIS A 36 -15.81 -3.92 -4.95
CA HIS A 36 -16.89 -3.14 -4.33
C HIS A 36 -16.64 -2.68 -2.88
N ASP A 37 -15.38 -2.70 -2.41
CA ASP A 37 -15.03 -2.13 -1.10
C ASP A 37 -15.39 -0.63 -1.07
N PRO A 38 -16.21 -0.17 -0.10
CA PRO A 38 -16.63 1.23 -0.03
C PRO A 38 -15.45 2.17 0.28
N ALA A 39 -15.69 3.48 0.17
CA ALA A 39 -14.68 4.48 0.52
C ALA A 39 -14.30 4.36 2.00
N ARG A 40 -13.00 4.16 2.25
CA ARG A 40 -12.43 4.10 3.59
C ARG A 40 -11.98 5.47 4.08
N LYS A 41 -11.92 5.63 5.39
CA LYS A 41 -11.46 6.84 6.07
C LYS A 41 -10.05 6.63 6.61
N ALA A 42 -9.34 7.74 6.81
CA ALA A 42 -8.07 7.70 7.52
C ALA A 42 -8.26 7.08 8.92
N GLY A 43 -7.37 6.16 9.28
CA GLY A 43 -7.46 5.39 10.53
C GLY A 43 -8.15 4.03 10.39
N ASP A 44 -8.82 3.75 9.26
CA ASP A 44 -9.36 2.42 9.00
C ASP A 44 -8.23 1.40 8.82
N THR A 45 -8.40 0.23 9.43
CA THR A 45 -7.45 -0.87 9.25
C THR A 45 -7.60 -1.47 7.85
N VAL A 46 -6.47 -1.66 7.17
CA VAL A 46 -6.40 -2.18 5.80
C VAL A 46 -5.41 -3.34 5.73
N GLN A 47 -5.61 -4.21 4.76
CA GLN A 47 -4.63 -5.22 4.40
C GLN A 47 -3.67 -4.66 3.35
N ILE A 48 -2.39 -5.02 3.49
CA ILE A 48 -1.37 -4.66 2.51
C ILE A 48 -0.59 -5.89 2.07
N VAL A 49 0.01 -5.80 0.88
CA VAL A 49 1.13 -6.63 0.45
C VAL A 49 2.39 -5.82 0.65
N ASP A 50 3.25 -6.23 1.58
CA ASP A 50 4.55 -5.59 1.85
C ASP A 50 5.56 -6.03 0.78
N LEU A 51 6.06 -5.10 -0.03
CA LEU A 51 6.99 -5.42 -1.12
C LEU A 51 8.37 -5.82 -0.61
N ALA A 52 8.80 -5.31 0.56
CA ALA A 52 10.07 -5.70 1.16
C ALA A 52 10.06 -7.15 1.70
N GLY A 53 8.86 -7.69 1.97
CA GLY A 53 8.66 -9.06 2.42
C GLY A 53 8.49 -10.07 1.28
N LEU A 54 8.42 -9.62 0.03
CA LEU A 54 8.34 -10.52 -1.12
C LEU A 54 9.68 -11.21 -1.30
N SER A 55 9.68 -12.54 -1.43
CA SER A 55 10.86 -13.29 -1.82
C SER A 55 11.27 -12.84 -3.23
N GLY A 56 12.29 -11.98 -3.32
CA GLY A 56 12.87 -11.58 -4.59
C GLY A 56 13.45 -12.81 -5.29
N GLY A 57 12.71 -13.36 -6.23
CA GLY A 57 13.13 -14.50 -7.05
C GLY A 57 13.59 -14.04 -8.41
N TYR A 58 14.72 -13.31 -8.47
CA TYR A 58 15.53 -13.10 -9.67
C TYR A 58 17.00 -12.90 -9.26
#